data_AF-A0A8S0YYD2-F1
#
_entry.id   AF-A0A8S0YYD2-F1
#
_cell.length_a   1.000
_cell.length_b   1.000
_cell.length_c   1.000
_cell.angle_alpha   90.00
_cell.angle_beta   90.00
_cell.angle_gamma   90.00
#
_symmetry.space_group_name_H-M   'P 1'
#
loop_
_entity.id
_entity.type
_entity.pdbx_description
1 polymer ?
#
loop_
_entity_poly.entity_id
_entity_poly.type
_entity_poly.pdbx_seq_one_letter_code
_entity_poly.pdbx_strand_id
1 'polypeptide(L)'
;MANNILSKIGVFRIAPVIFNQHSRTTTSKHWIPKFKKLRAQKVLKVELPDSNEVVSEMTPEKMRQKMKERGILPPRPWMERPFYISATGGVFEAYVPPEGDGKASIVSTTRAKQTVQLLEKKSKSMMAIRKIKSFEEDFDRSIFVQRAQEMYIKAHECLANNDKRGLRLYVTEKAYPEFRHNSSMKTIRWKFIESLEPPTIVHARCTDVVSKENIFGQITVRFHTRQQLAVYDRFGRLIHGSEILAKDVLEYIVFEKHLSNLYGTWRIHDKIIPDWTAPKEPSKLTKIMPEPEPEIVKVETEAEQPAIADK
;
A
#
# COMPACT_ATOMS: atom_id res chain seq x y z
N MET A 1 -30.42 -21.94 -45.63
CA MET A 1 -29.41 -20.88 -45.78
C MET A 1 -28.70 -20.69 -44.44
N ALA A 2 -27.37 -20.73 -44.48
CA ALA A 2 -26.34 -20.49 -43.45
C ALA A 2 -26.67 -19.44 -42.36
N ASN A 3 -26.09 -19.38 -41.15
CA ASN A 3 -25.11 -20.17 -40.37
C ASN A 3 -25.13 -19.64 -38.90
N ASN A 4 -24.82 -20.51 -37.91
CA ASN A 4 -24.15 -20.33 -36.60
C ASN A 4 -24.56 -19.16 -35.65
N ILE A 5 -24.99 -19.33 -34.39
CA ILE A 5 -24.45 -20.06 -33.21
C ILE A 5 -23.00 -19.69 -32.81
N LEU A 6 -22.89 -19.03 -31.65
CA LEU A 6 -21.77 -18.96 -30.70
C LEU A 6 -20.37 -18.56 -31.22
N SER A 7 -19.84 -17.47 -30.64
CA SER A 7 -18.55 -17.43 -29.91
C SER A 7 -17.82 -16.10 -30.07
N LYS A 8 -17.11 -15.73 -29.00
CA LYS A 8 -16.17 -14.62 -28.83
C LYS A 8 -16.80 -13.40 -28.16
N ILE A 9 -16.83 -13.36 -26.82
CA ILE A 9 -15.69 -12.92 -26.00
C ILE A 9 -15.36 -11.48 -26.41
N GLY A 10 -15.80 -10.48 -25.66
CA GLY A 10 -15.24 -10.29 -24.33
C GLY A 10 -13.87 -9.64 -24.47
N VAL A 11 -13.84 -8.37 -24.86
CA VAL A 11 -12.72 -7.51 -24.52
C VAL A 11 -13.32 -6.29 -23.86
N PHE A 12 -13.39 -6.38 -22.52
CA PHE A 12 -13.33 -5.21 -21.66
C PHE A 12 -12.32 -4.25 -22.26
N ARG A 13 -12.80 -3.14 -22.82
CA ARG A 13 -11.98 -1.95 -22.97
C ARG A 13 -11.66 -1.52 -21.55
N ILE A 14 -10.56 -2.05 -21.02
CA ILE A 14 -9.78 -1.39 -20.00
C ILE A 14 -9.54 -0.01 -20.60
N ALA A 15 -10.28 0.98 -20.12
CA ALA A 15 -9.95 2.37 -20.38
C ALA A 15 -8.46 2.47 -20.06
N PRO A 16 -7.59 2.87 -21.01
CA PRO A 16 -6.22 3.11 -20.66
C PRO A 16 -6.30 4.14 -19.54
N VAL A 17 -5.74 3.79 -18.38
CA VAL A 17 -5.31 4.79 -17.42
C VAL A 17 -4.66 5.87 -18.26
N ILE A 18 -5.23 7.06 -18.24
CA ILE A 18 -4.72 8.21 -18.98
C ILE A 18 -3.28 8.34 -18.54
N PHE A 19 -2.36 7.85 -19.36
CA PHE A 19 -0.96 8.16 -19.23
C PHE A 19 -0.89 9.65 -19.49
N ASN A 20 -0.92 10.45 -18.43
CA ASN A 20 -0.56 11.87 -18.46
C ASN A 20 0.92 12.09 -18.81
N GLN A 21 1.63 11.04 -19.24
CA GLN A 21 2.88 11.19 -19.95
C GLN A 21 2.57 11.67 -21.36
N HIS A 22 2.96 12.91 -21.61
CA HIS A 22 2.94 13.50 -22.94
C HIS A 22 3.92 12.72 -23.82
N SER A 23 3.45 11.68 -24.52
CA SER A 23 4.20 11.07 -25.61
C SER A 23 4.05 11.97 -26.84
N ARG A 24 5.17 12.38 -27.46
CA ARG A 24 5.07 12.93 -28.81
C ARG A 24 4.68 11.78 -29.73
N THR A 25 3.44 11.75 -30.21
CA THR A 25 3.15 11.08 -31.47
C THR A 25 3.85 11.91 -32.54
N THR A 26 5.07 11.52 -32.93
CA THR A 26 5.74 12.11 -34.07
C THR A 26 4.97 11.69 -35.33
N THR A 27 3.93 12.46 -35.66
CA THR A 27 3.17 12.29 -36.91
C THR A 27 4.02 12.62 -38.13
N SER A 28 5.19 13.25 -37.94
CA SER A 28 6.17 13.43 -38.99
C SER A 28 7.10 12.23 -39.10
N LYS A 29 6.90 11.42 -40.15
CA LYS A 29 7.93 10.50 -40.64
C LYS A 29 9.22 11.29 -40.83
N HIS A 30 10.31 10.87 -40.18
CA HIS A 30 11.60 11.55 -40.35
C HIS A 30 11.99 11.54 -41.84
N TRP A 31 12.21 12.73 -42.42
CA TRP A 31 12.33 12.90 -43.88
C TRP A 31 13.62 12.30 -44.46
N ILE A 32 14.64 12.13 -43.61
CA ILE A 32 15.99 11.70 -43.98
C ILE A 32 15.94 10.35 -44.74
N PRO A 33 16.51 10.27 -45.97
CA PRO A 33 16.50 9.05 -46.79
C PRO A 33 17.14 7.82 -46.13
N LYS A 34 18.12 8.01 -45.24
CA LYS A 34 18.81 6.97 -44.46
C LYS A 34 17.84 6.02 -43.75
N PHE A 35 16.71 6.52 -43.26
CA PHE A 35 15.73 5.73 -42.51
C PHE A 35 14.60 5.13 -43.38
N LYS A 36 14.71 5.18 -44.72
CA LYS A 36 13.69 4.63 -45.65
C LYS A 36 13.46 3.12 -45.46
N LYS A 37 14.53 2.34 -45.26
CA LYS A 37 14.43 0.88 -45.03
C LYS A 37 13.70 0.54 -43.73
N LEU A 38 14.02 1.25 -42.64
CA LEU A 38 13.35 1.08 -41.35
C LEU A 38 11.87 1.48 -41.43
N ARG A 39 11.53 2.53 -42.18
CA ARG A 39 10.13 2.92 -42.45
C ARG A 39 9.34 1.90 -43.27
N ALA A 40 10.01 1.08 -44.08
CA ALA A 40 9.38 0.04 -44.89
C ALA A 40 9.13 -1.26 -44.13
N GLN A 41 9.75 -1.44 -42.95
CA GLN A 41 9.52 -2.61 -42.10
C GLN A 41 8.12 -2.53 -41.49
N LYS A 42 7.28 -3.52 -41.81
CA LYS A 42 5.92 -3.64 -41.25
C LYS A 42 5.91 -4.25 -39.85
N VAL A 43 6.97 -4.97 -39.48
CA VAL A 43 7.11 -5.64 -38.18
C VAL A 43 8.37 -5.12 -37.51
N LEU A 44 8.19 -4.43 -36.39
CA LEU A 44 9.28 -3.91 -35.55
C LEU A 44 9.44 -4.84 -34.35
N LYS A 45 10.66 -5.32 -34.12
CA LYS A 45 10.99 -6.01 -32.86
C LYS A 45 11.21 -4.93 -31.80
N VAL A 46 10.28 -4.79 -30.87
CA VAL A 46 10.38 -3.85 -29.75
C VAL A 46 10.99 -4.60 -28.57
N GLU A 47 12.10 -4.11 -28.05
CA GLU A 47 12.64 -4.59 -26.78
C GLU A 47 11.68 -4.18 -25.66
N LEU A 48 11.17 -5.17 -24.94
CA LEU A 48 10.28 -4.92 -23.82
C LEU A 48 11.10 -4.40 -22.64
N PRO A 49 10.60 -3.40 -21.89
CA PRO A 49 11.25 -2.95 -20.67
C PRO A 49 11.36 -4.10 -19.67
N ASP A 50 12.55 -4.31 -19.12
CA ASP A 50 12.74 -5.25 -18.01
C ASP A 50 12.04 -4.72 -16.75
N SER A 51 11.08 -5.50 -16.24
CA SER A 51 10.28 -5.13 -15.07
C SER A 51 11.05 -5.19 -13.75
N ASN A 52 12.18 -5.90 -13.73
CA ASN A 52 12.98 -6.15 -12.53
C ASN A 52 14.07 -5.11 -12.30
N GLU A 53 14.22 -4.14 -13.20
CA GLU A 53 15.21 -3.08 -13.05
C GLU A 53 14.82 -2.12 -11.93
N VAL A 54 15.69 -2.01 -10.94
CA VAL A 54 15.48 -1.10 -9.82
C VAL A 54 15.86 0.31 -10.26
N VAL A 55 14.86 1.16 -10.49
CA VAL A 55 15.03 2.54 -10.97
C VAL A 55 15.92 3.39 -10.04
N SER A 56 15.95 3.08 -8.74
CA SER A 56 16.76 3.82 -7.75
C SER A 56 18.26 3.56 -7.85
N GLU A 57 18.69 2.46 -8.45
CA GLU A 57 20.11 2.11 -8.62
C GLU A 57 20.70 2.67 -9.93
N MET A 58 19.86 3.23 -10.80
CA MET A 58 20.26 3.73 -12.10
C MET A 58 20.92 5.12 -11.98
N THR A 59 22.07 5.31 -12.63
CA THR A 59 22.65 6.66 -12.76
C THR A 59 21.69 7.57 -13.53
N PRO A 60 21.64 8.88 -13.22
CA PRO A 60 20.76 9.83 -13.90
C PRO A 60 20.94 9.84 -15.43
N GLU A 61 22.15 9.56 -15.91
CA GLU A 61 22.48 9.47 -17.34
C GLU A 61 21.84 8.25 -18.00
N LYS A 62 21.97 7.06 -17.37
CA LYS A 62 21.30 5.85 -17.85
C LYS A 62 19.78 6.00 -17.82
N MET A 63 19.24 6.70 -16.82
CA MET A 63 17.82 7.02 -16.76
C MET A 63 17.39 7.91 -17.94
N ARG A 64 18.16 8.95 -18.26
CA ARG A 64 17.92 9.81 -19.44
C ARG A 64 18.05 9.03 -20.75
N GLN A 65 19.02 8.14 -20.86
CA GLN A 65 19.20 7.26 -22.02
C GLN A 65 17.96 6.38 -22.21
N LYS A 66 17.51 5.69 -21.16
CA LYS A 66 16.30 4.87 -21.19
C LYS A 66 15.04 5.69 -21.49
N MET A 67 14.91 6.90 -20.95
CA MET A 67 13.80 7.81 -21.29
C MET A 67 13.81 8.15 -22.79
N LYS A 68 14.99 8.43 -23.37
CA LYS A 68 15.14 8.68 -24.81
C LYS A 68 14.82 7.45 -25.66
N GLU A 69 15.33 6.28 -25.28
CA GLU A 69 15.06 4.99 -25.95
C GLU A 69 13.56 4.68 -25.94
N ARG A 70 12.89 4.89 -24.80
CA ARG A 70 11.44 4.70 -24.63
C ARG A 70 10.60 5.82 -25.25
N GLY A 71 11.22 6.91 -25.72
CA GLY A 71 10.51 8.08 -26.24
C GLY A 71 9.68 8.83 -25.20
N ILE A 72 9.99 8.67 -23.92
CA ILE A 72 9.31 9.32 -22.79
C ILE A 72 10.04 10.62 -22.48
N LEU A 73 9.28 11.71 -22.40
CA LEU A 73 9.82 13.01 -21.97
C LEU A 73 9.92 13.07 -20.45
N PRO A 74 10.91 13.79 -19.90
CA PRO A 74 10.94 14.07 -18.47
C PRO A 74 9.69 14.86 -18.06
N PRO A 75 9.20 14.68 -16.82
CA PRO A 75 8.09 15.48 -16.30
C PRO A 75 8.46 16.97 -16.33
N ARG A 76 7.48 17.84 -16.58
CA ARG A 76 7.69 19.29 -16.54
C ARG A 76 7.98 19.73 -15.10
N PRO A 77 8.90 20.69 -14.89
CA PRO A 77 9.28 21.10 -13.54
C PRO A 77 8.22 21.95 -12.83
N TRP A 78 7.34 22.65 -13.55
CA TRP A 78 6.23 23.38 -12.95
C TRP A 78 4.95 22.54 -12.92
N MET A 79 4.23 22.59 -11.79
CA MET A 79 2.94 21.95 -11.62
C MET A 79 1.84 23.02 -11.64
N GLU A 80 1.02 23.03 -12.68
CA GLU A 80 -0.13 23.95 -12.78
C GLU A 80 -1.23 23.60 -11.77
N ARG A 81 -1.43 22.31 -11.51
CA ARG A 81 -2.39 21.79 -10.55
C ARG A 81 -1.66 20.93 -9.51
N PRO A 82 -1.62 21.34 -8.23
CA PRO A 82 -1.03 20.51 -7.20
C PRO A 82 -1.85 19.24 -6.99
N PHE A 83 -1.18 18.16 -6.59
CA PHE A 83 -1.86 16.93 -6.19
C PHE A 83 -2.58 17.15 -4.86
N TYR A 84 -3.86 16.77 -4.83
CA TYR A 84 -4.59 16.71 -3.58
C TYR A 84 -4.22 15.43 -2.83
N ILE A 85 -3.74 15.61 -1.59
CA ILE A 85 -3.36 14.50 -0.71
C ILE A 85 -4.48 14.33 0.31
N SER A 86 -5.20 13.21 0.22
CA SER A 86 -6.29 12.85 1.14
C SER A 86 -5.84 12.00 2.32
N ALA A 87 -4.68 11.36 2.22
CA ALA A 87 -4.07 10.53 3.26
C ALA A 87 -2.55 10.61 3.19
N THR A 88 -1.89 10.36 4.31
CA THR A 88 -0.43 10.44 4.44
C THR A 88 0.26 9.25 3.80
N GLY A 89 1.59 9.34 3.60
CA GLY A 89 2.38 8.23 3.08
C GLY A 89 2.62 7.10 4.09
N GLY A 90 2.51 7.39 5.38
CA GLY A 90 2.72 6.41 6.45
C GLY A 90 2.31 6.91 7.82
N VAL A 91 2.60 6.10 8.85
CA VAL A 91 2.27 6.37 10.25
C VAL A 91 3.28 7.34 10.87
N PHE A 92 2.77 8.36 11.55
CA PHE A 92 3.59 9.27 12.35
C PHE A 92 3.93 8.64 13.69
N GLU A 93 5.22 8.50 13.97
CA GLU A 93 5.74 7.96 15.23
C GLU A 93 4.99 6.69 15.67
N ALA A 94 5.20 5.59 14.94
CA ALA A 94 4.48 4.35 15.19
C ALA A 94 4.50 3.94 16.67
N TYR A 95 3.33 3.55 17.18
CA TYR A 95 3.21 3.02 18.53
C TYR A 95 4.03 1.73 18.62
N VAL A 96 4.86 1.61 19.65
CA VAL A 96 5.62 0.39 19.95
C VAL A 96 4.93 -0.28 21.14
N PRO A 97 4.20 -1.39 20.92
CA PRO A 97 3.59 -2.15 22.00
C PRO A 97 4.64 -2.67 22.98
N PRO A 98 4.41 -2.54 24.30
CA PRO A 98 5.31 -3.12 25.29
C PRO A 98 5.36 -4.64 25.13
N GLU A 99 6.55 -5.22 25.26
CA GLU A 99 6.76 -6.67 25.17
C GLU A 99 5.93 -7.40 26.23
N GLY A 100 5.16 -8.40 25.79
CA GLY A 100 4.34 -9.21 26.67
C GLY A 100 3.03 -8.56 27.12
N ASP A 101 2.48 -7.64 26.32
CA ASP A 101 1.06 -7.30 26.36
C ASP A 101 0.23 -8.60 26.15
N GLY A 102 -0.16 -9.24 27.26
CA GLY A 102 -0.82 -10.54 27.35
C GLY A 102 -0.12 -11.61 28.22
N LYS A 103 1.19 -11.50 28.52
CA LYS A 103 1.97 -12.50 29.31
C LYS A 103 3.13 -11.95 30.17
N ALA A 104 3.30 -10.64 30.31
CA ALA A 104 4.52 -10.07 30.90
C ALA A 104 4.65 -10.22 32.43
N SER A 105 5.81 -10.72 32.86
CA SER A 105 6.31 -10.69 34.24
C SER A 105 6.52 -9.26 34.76
N ILE A 106 6.30 -9.07 36.06
CA ILE A 106 6.00 -7.76 36.68
C ILE A 106 7.22 -6.83 36.83
N VAL A 107 8.48 -7.31 36.81
CA VAL A 107 9.63 -6.48 37.21
C VAL A 107 10.86 -6.72 36.34
N SER A 108 11.22 -5.77 35.47
CA SER A 108 12.51 -5.74 34.74
C SER A 108 12.95 -4.30 34.47
N THR A 109 14.26 -4.04 34.52
CA THR A 109 14.89 -2.73 34.29
C THR A 109 14.63 -2.18 32.88
N THR A 110 14.46 -3.06 31.88
CA THR A 110 14.08 -2.65 30.51
C THR A 110 12.66 -2.06 30.47
N ARG A 111 11.74 -2.57 31.31
CA ARG A 111 10.36 -2.07 31.43
C ARG A 111 10.31 -0.66 32.01
N ALA A 112 11.17 -0.32 32.97
CA ALA A 112 11.23 1.05 33.52
C ALA A 112 11.54 2.09 32.43
N LYS A 113 12.53 1.81 31.56
CA LYS A 113 12.86 2.67 30.41
C LYS A 113 11.67 2.81 29.45
N GLN A 114 10.98 1.70 29.15
CA GLN A 114 9.78 1.70 28.32
C GLN A 114 8.64 2.52 28.96
N THR A 115 8.44 2.43 30.28
CA THR A 115 7.37 3.19 30.97
C THR A 115 7.60 4.70 30.94
N VAL A 116 8.85 5.17 31.08
CA VAL A 116 9.18 6.59 30.98
C VAL A 116 8.91 7.10 29.57
N GLN A 117 9.34 6.36 28.54
CA GLN A 117 9.05 6.70 27.14
C GLN A 117 7.54 6.69 26.85
N LEU A 118 6.79 5.74 27.42
CA LEU A 118 5.33 5.69 27.27
C LEU A 118 4.65 6.91 27.90
N LEU A 119 5.13 7.41 29.05
CA LEU A 119 4.59 8.62 29.68
C LEU A 119 4.80 9.85 28.80
N GLU A 120 6.00 10.03 28.24
CA GLU A 120 6.28 11.11 27.28
C GLU A 120 5.40 11.00 26.03
N LYS A 121 5.25 9.78 25.49
CA LYS A 121 4.39 9.57 24.32
C LYS A 121 2.91 9.79 24.63
N LYS A 122 2.46 9.50 25.84
CA LYS A 122 1.10 9.76 26.33
C LYS A 122 0.82 11.26 26.47
N SER A 123 1.76 12.07 26.95
CA SER A 123 1.56 13.53 27.04
C SER A 123 1.39 14.16 25.66
N LYS A 124 2.23 13.76 24.69
CA LYS A 124 2.09 14.14 23.27
C LYS A 124 0.75 13.67 22.68
N SER A 125 0.30 12.46 23.04
CA SER A 125 -1.00 11.93 22.59
C SER A 125 -2.17 12.73 23.14
N MET A 126 -2.10 13.16 24.41
CA MET A 126 -3.11 14.02 25.02
C MET A 126 -3.20 15.37 24.30
N MET A 127 -2.06 15.97 23.94
CA MET A 127 -2.00 17.21 23.17
C MET A 127 -2.57 17.02 21.75
N ALA A 128 -2.26 15.90 21.08
CA ALA A 128 -2.83 15.55 19.78
C ALA A 128 -4.36 15.42 19.85
N ILE A 129 -4.90 14.75 20.88
CA ILE A 129 -6.35 14.65 21.07
C ILE A 129 -6.98 16.03 21.32
N ARG A 130 -6.33 16.91 22.09
CA ARG A 130 -6.82 18.29 22.26
C ARG A 130 -6.85 19.04 20.93
N LYS A 131 -5.83 18.85 20.08
CA LYS A 131 -5.78 19.42 18.73
C LYS A 131 -6.87 18.83 17.83
N ILE A 132 -7.19 17.54 17.92
CA ILE A 132 -8.33 16.95 17.19
C ILE A 132 -9.64 17.61 17.64
N LYS A 133 -9.84 17.74 18.95
CA LYS A 133 -11.03 18.38 19.51
C LYS A 133 -11.20 19.86 19.13
N SER A 134 -10.12 20.57 18.81
CA SER A 134 -10.23 21.95 18.32
C SER A 134 -10.71 22.05 16.87
N PHE A 135 -10.58 20.97 16.07
CA PHE A 135 -11.14 20.91 14.71
C PHE A 135 -12.53 20.24 14.67
N GLU A 136 -12.78 19.29 15.57
CA GLU A 136 -14.02 18.53 15.66
C GLU A 136 -14.55 18.60 17.10
N GLU A 137 -15.46 19.54 17.35
CA GLU A 137 -16.03 19.79 18.69
C GLU A 137 -16.79 18.58 19.23
N ASP A 138 -17.50 17.86 18.35
CA ASP A 138 -18.27 16.64 18.67
C ASP A 138 -17.39 15.40 18.91
N PHE A 139 -16.07 15.53 18.86
CA PHE A 139 -15.17 14.39 19.02
C PHE A 139 -15.14 13.89 20.47
N ASP A 140 -15.78 12.72 20.69
CA ASP A 140 -15.64 11.96 21.92
C ASP A 140 -14.86 10.64 21.73
N ARG A 141 -14.04 10.31 22.73
CA ARG A 141 -13.17 9.14 22.75
C ARG A 141 -13.97 7.85 22.82
N SER A 142 -15.05 7.82 23.62
CA SER A 142 -15.82 6.60 23.84
C SER A 142 -16.63 6.22 22.59
N ILE A 143 -17.27 7.21 21.97
CA ILE A 143 -18.01 7.06 20.71
C ILE A 143 -17.06 6.68 19.57
N PHE A 144 -15.87 7.30 19.53
CA PHE A 144 -14.88 6.99 18.50
C PHE A 144 -14.45 5.53 18.53
N VAL A 145 -14.24 4.95 19.71
CA VAL A 145 -13.86 3.53 19.86
C VAL A 145 -14.89 2.59 19.23
N GLN A 146 -16.18 2.84 19.46
CA GLN A 146 -17.27 2.05 18.88
C GLN A 146 -17.31 2.22 17.36
N ARG A 147 -17.23 3.47 16.88
CA ARG A 147 -17.17 3.78 15.45
C ARG A 147 -15.97 3.13 14.75
N ALA A 148 -14.81 3.09 15.41
CA ALA A 148 -13.59 2.47 14.89
C ALA A 148 -13.80 0.95 14.70
N GLN A 149 -14.45 0.28 15.65
CA GLN A 149 -14.82 -1.13 15.52
C GLN A 149 -15.80 -1.37 14.38
N GLU A 150 -16.84 -0.55 14.24
CA GLU A 150 -17.77 -0.66 13.12
C GLU A 150 -17.09 -0.47 11.77
N MET A 151 -16.20 0.52 11.66
CA MET A 151 -15.44 0.76 10.43
C MET A 151 -14.52 -0.42 10.09
N TYR A 152 -13.90 -1.01 11.11
CA TYR A 152 -13.08 -2.21 10.95
C TYR A 152 -13.90 -3.38 10.39
N ILE A 153 -15.08 -3.64 10.96
CA ILE A 153 -15.98 -4.70 10.51
C ILE A 153 -16.45 -4.44 9.07
N LYS A 154 -16.97 -3.23 8.80
CA LYS A 154 -17.45 -2.82 7.46
C LYS A 154 -16.36 -2.92 6.40
N ALA A 155 -15.12 -2.53 6.71
CA ALA A 155 -14.00 -2.66 5.79
C ALA A 155 -13.71 -4.13 5.42
N HIS A 156 -13.71 -5.04 6.40
CA HIS A 156 -13.48 -6.46 6.17
C HIS A 156 -14.66 -7.14 5.46
N GLU A 157 -15.89 -6.72 5.73
CA GLU A 157 -17.08 -7.16 4.98
C GLU A 157 -17.03 -6.71 3.51
N CYS A 158 -16.65 -5.45 3.24
CA CYS A 158 -16.43 -4.97 1.88
C CYS A 158 -15.33 -5.76 1.17
N LEU A 159 -14.26 -6.15 1.90
CA LEU A 159 -13.19 -6.99 1.35
C LEU A 159 -13.70 -8.39 1.00
N ALA A 160 -14.47 -9.02 1.89
CA ALA A 160 -15.04 -10.35 1.68
C ALA A 160 -16.05 -10.38 0.51
N ASN A 161 -16.88 -9.34 0.37
CA ASN A 161 -17.83 -9.18 -0.72
C ASN A 161 -17.20 -8.66 -2.02
N ASN A 162 -15.90 -8.34 -2.01
CA ASN A 162 -15.16 -7.75 -3.13
C ASN A 162 -15.76 -6.40 -3.62
N ASP A 163 -16.42 -5.64 -2.75
CA ASP A 163 -16.91 -4.30 -3.06
C ASP A 163 -15.77 -3.28 -3.00
N LYS A 164 -15.27 -2.94 -4.18
CA LYS A 164 -14.16 -1.98 -4.36
C LYS A 164 -14.56 -0.54 -4.04
N ARG A 165 -15.84 -0.18 -4.20
CA ARG A 165 -16.29 1.20 -3.98
C ARG A 165 -16.54 1.44 -2.50
N GLY A 166 -17.23 0.52 -1.84
CA GLY A 166 -17.44 0.57 -0.39
C GLY A 166 -16.12 0.58 0.38
N LEU A 167 -15.16 -0.26 -0.02
CA LEU A 167 -13.85 -0.33 0.67
C LEU A 167 -13.10 1.00 0.71
N ARG A 168 -13.19 1.82 -0.35
CA ARG A 168 -12.52 3.14 -0.43
C ARG A 168 -13.08 4.18 0.55
N LEU A 169 -14.30 3.98 1.04
CA LEU A 169 -14.90 4.87 2.04
C LEU A 169 -14.32 4.62 3.43
N TYR A 170 -13.95 3.38 3.74
CA TYR A 170 -13.47 2.97 5.06
C TYR A 170 -11.95 2.91 5.16
N VAL A 171 -11.23 2.81 4.04
CA VAL A 171 -9.78 2.64 3.99
C VAL A 171 -9.13 3.80 3.24
N THR A 172 -7.96 4.24 3.69
CA THR A 172 -7.17 5.28 3.02
C THR A 172 -6.53 4.75 1.74
N GLU A 173 -6.03 5.68 0.94
CA GLU A 173 -5.32 5.41 -0.32
C GLU A 173 -4.03 4.61 -0.11
N LYS A 174 -3.40 4.74 1.07
CA LYS A 174 -2.22 3.97 1.49
C LYS A 174 -2.57 2.54 1.86
N ALA A 175 -3.60 2.33 2.69
CA ALA A 175 -3.99 0.98 3.11
C ALA A 175 -4.76 0.19 2.03
N TYR A 176 -5.42 0.87 1.10
CA TYR A 176 -6.19 0.20 0.04
C TYR A 176 -5.38 -0.85 -0.76
N PRO A 177 -4.16 -0.56 -1.27
CA PRO A 177 -3.35 -1.58 -1.92
C PRO A 177 -2.94 -2.71 -0.98
N GLU A 178 -2.69 -2.43 0.31
CA GLU A 178 -2.32 -3.45 1.30
C GLU A 178 -3.48 -4.42 1.57
N PHE A 179 -4.71 -3.90 1.75
CA PHE A 179 -5.93 -4.70 1.86
C PHE A 179 -6.18 -5.57 0.62
N ARG A 180 -5.88 -5.03 -0.56
CA ARG A 180 -6.10 -5.71 -1.84
C ARG A 180 -4.95 -6.61 -2.26
N HIS A 181 -3.80 -6.50 -1.63
CA HIS A 181 -2.63 -7.31 -1.95
C HIS A 181 -2.98 -8.79 -1.75
N ASN A 182 -2.68 -9.63 -2.74
CA ASN A 182 -3.02 -11.06 -2.77
C ASN A 182 -4.52 -11.42 -2.63
N SER A 183 -5.43 -10.44 -2.64
CA SER A 183 -6.89 -10.69 -2.66
C SER A 183 -7.42 -11.08 -4.04
N SER A 184 -6.65 -10.78 -5.10
CA SER A 184 -7.06 -11.08 -6.47
C SER A 184 -7.19 -12.59 -6.69
N MET A 185 -8.26 -13.00 -7.38
CA MET A 185 -8.53 -14.40 -7.71
C MET A 185 -8.67 -15.34 -6.50
N LYS A 186 -9.02 -14.80 -5.33
CA LYS A 186 -9.32 -15.56 -4.11
C LYS A 186 -10.68 -15.18 -3.56
N THR A 187 -11.32 -16.11 -2.87
CA THR A 187 -12.56 -15.85 -2.13
C THR A 187 -12.23 -15.83 -0.65
N ILE A 188 -12.57 -14.74 0.03
CA ILE A 188 -12.30 -14.54 1.45
C ILE A 188 -13.62 -14.68 2.20
N ARG A 189 -13.67 -15.60 3.16
CA ARG A 189 -14.74 -15.69 4.16
C ARG A 189 -14.16 -15.21 5.48
N TRP A 190 -14.59 -14.03 5.90
CA TRP A 190 -14.21 -13.44 7.18
C TRP A 190 -15.47 -13.15 7.98
N LYS A 191 -15.43 -13.46 9.28
CA LYS A 191 -16.53 -13.19 10.21
C LYS A 191 -15.94 -12.63 11.51
N PHE A 192 -16.53 -11.54 11.97
CA PHE A 192 -16.34 -11.01 13.31
C PHE A 192 -17.25 -11.77 14.28
N ILE A 193 -16.70 -12.36 15.34
CA ILE A 193 -17.51 -13.07 16.33
C ILE A 193 -17.79 -12.17 17.51
N GLU A 194 -16.74 -11.82 18.25
CA GLU A 194 -16.86 -11.05 19.48
C GLU A 194 -15.59 -10.26 19.77
N SER A 195 -15.72 -9.23 20.61
CA SER A 195 -14.59 -8.51 21.19
C SER A 195 -14.31 -9.10 22.57
N LEU A 196 -13.13 -9.66 22.78
CA LEU A 196 -12.74 -10.22 24.08
C LEU A 196 -12.49 -9.10 25.09
N GLU A 197 -11.78 -8.06 24.65
CA GLU A 197 -11.63 -6.81 25.37
C GLU A 197 -12.25 -5.67 24.54
N PRO A 198 -12.80 -4.63 25.18
CA PRO A 198 -13.25 -3.45 24.46
C PRO A 198 -12.06 -2.77 23.77
N PRO A 199 -12.24 -2.18 22.56
CA PRO A 199 -11.15 -1.52 21.89
C PRO A 199 -10.69 -0.29 22.69
N THR A 200 -9.37 -0.06 22.76
CA THR A 200 -8.82 1.07 23.53
C THR A 200 -7.93 1.93 22.66
N ILE A 201 -8.06 3.25 22.77
CA ILE A 201 -7.15 4.20 22.13
C ILE A 201 -5.83 4.19 22.88
N VAL A 202 -4.73 3.89 22.17
CA VAL A 202 -3.41 3.75 22.80
C VAL A 202 -2.52 4.95 22.51
N HIS A 203 -2.53 5.40 21.27
CA HIS A 203 -1.65 6.47 20.80
C HIS A 203 -2.38 7.38 19.82
N ALA A 204 -2.10 8.68 19.89
CA ALA A 204 -2.62 9.67 18.95
C ALA A 204 -1.52 10.65 18.54
N ARG A 205 -1.52 11.04 17.27
CA ARG A 205 -0.57 11.98 16.68
C ARG A 205 -1.28 12.89 15.69
N CYS A 206 -0.86 14.15 15.66
CA CYS A 206 -1.31 15.11 14.68
C CYS A 206 -0.10 15.81 14.09
N THR A 207 -0.06 15.92 12.77
CA THR A 207 1.04 16.57 12.04
C THR A 207 0.48 17.38 10.88
N ASP A 208 1.24 18.37 10.45
CA ASP A 208 1.02 19.17 9.26
C ASP A 208 1.81 18.61 8.08
N VAL A 209 1.20 18.59 6.90
CA VAL A 209 1.79 18.01 5.68
C VAL A 209 1.75 19.03 4.56
N VAL A 210 2.91 19.33 3.98
CA VAL A 210 3.14 20.39 2.96
C VAL A 210 2.95 21.81 3.53
N SER A 211 1.79 22.12 4.11
CA SER A 211 1.48 23.41 4.71
C SER A 211 0.94 23.25 6.12
N LYS A 212 1.11 24.28 6.96
CA LYS A 212 0.62 24.30 8.35
C LYS A 212 -0.91 24.19 8.47
N GLU A 213 -1.60 24.51 7.39
CA GLU A 213 -3.06 24.44 7.30
C GLU A 213 -3.55 23.02 7.05
N ASN A 214 -2.74 22.14 6.46
CA ASN A 214 -3.13 20.79 6.07
C ASN A 214 -2.71 19.79 7.17
N ILE A 215 -3.63 19.57 8.11
CA ILE A 215 -3.35 18.79 9.33
C ILE A 215 -4.03 17.43 9.23
N PHE A 216 -3.24 16.39 9.48
CA PHE A 216 -3.70 15.02 9.57
C PHE A 216 -3.65 14.54 11.02
N GLY A 217 -4.73 13.90 11.45
CA GLY A 217 -4.84 13.25 12.76
C GLY A 217 -4.78 11.73 12.57
N GLN A 218 -3.87 11.08 13.29
CA GLN A 218 -3.75 9.64 13.37
C GLN A 218 -4.07 9.16 14.78
N ILE A 219 -4.93 8.15 14.89
CA ILE A 219 -5.30 7.50 16.15
C ILE A 219 -5.06 6.00 16.01
N THR A 220 -4.30 5.43 16.93
CA THR A 220 -4.10 3.99 17.03
C THR A 220 -5.04 3.39 18.06
N VAL A 221 -5.73 2.33 17.68
CA VAL A 221 -6.66 1.58 18.51
C VAL A 221 -6.16 0.15 18.63
N ARG A 222 -6.09 -0.33 19.88
CA ARG A 222 -5.81 -1.73 20.20
C ARG A 222 -7.12 -2.51 20.14
N PHE A 223 -7.12 -3.55 19.32
CA PHE A 223 -8.20 -4.52 19.20
C PHE A 223 -7.74 -5.85 19.77
N HIS A 224 -8.57 -6.44 20.64
CA HIS A 224 -8.42 -7.82 21.06
C HIS A 224 -9.75 -8.54 20.81
N THR A 225 -9.79 -9.25 19.69
CA THR A 225 -11.04 -9.73 19.08
C THR A 225 -10.92 -11.19 18.69
N ARG A 226 -12.05 -11.88 18.63
CA ARG A 226 -12.11 -13.25 18.16
C ARG A 226 -12.72 -13.27 16.76
N GLN A 227 -11.98 -13.87 15.82
CA GLN A 227 -12.27 -13.79 14.39
C GLN A 227 -12.20 -15.17 13.73
N GLN A 228 -12.96 -15.33 12.64
CA GLN A 228 -12.85 -16.47 11.73
C GLN A 228 -12.35 -15.99 10.37
N LEU A 229 -11.40 -16.73 9.81
CA LEU A 229 -10.85 -16.46 8.48
C LEU A 229 -10.67 -17.77 7.72
N ALA A 230 -11.26 -17.84 6.53
CA ALA A 230 -10.99 -18.88 5.55
C ALA A 230 -10.72 -18.23 4.18
N VAL A 231 -9.61 -18.60 3.56
CA VAL A 231 -9.20 -18.11 2.25
C VAL A 231 -9.24 -19.27 1.26
N TYR A 232 -10.05 -19.11 0.22
CA TYR A 232 -10.20 -20.08 -0.86
C TYR A 232 -9.50 -19.59 -2.13
N ASP A 233 -8.95 -20.55 -2.86
CA ASP A 233 -8.39 -20.32 -4.19
C ASP A 233 -9.48 -20.01 -5.23
N ARG A 234 -9.08 -19.64 -6.44
CA ARG A 234 -9.97 -19.48 -7.61
C ARG A 234 -10.85 -20.71 -7.85
N PHE A 235 -10.33 -21.90 -7.57
CA PHE A 235 -11.04 -23.17 -7.74
C PHE A 235 -11.85 -23.60 -6.50
N GLY A 236 -11.98 -22.74 -5.49
CA GLY A 236 -12.74 -23.04 -4.27
C GLY A 236 -12.03 -23.96 -3.28
N ARG A 237 -10.74 -24.26 -3.47
CA ARG A 237 -9.93 -25.06 -2.53
C ARG A 237 -9.46 -24.18 -1.37
N LEU A 238 -9.50 -24.70 -0.15
CA LEU A 238 -9.01 -23.99 1.04
C LEU A 238 -7.48 -23.86 1.01
N ILE A 239 -6.98 -22.62 1.05
CA ILE A 239 -5.53 -22.31 1.10
C ILE A 239 -5.09 -22.13 2.54
N HIS A 240 -5.83 -21.32 3.30
CA HIS A 240 -5.44 -20.88 4.64
C HIS A 240 -6.67 -20.69 5.53
N GLY A 241 -6.48 -20.97 6.82
CA GLY A 241 -7.50 -20.78 7.85
C GLY A 241 -8.55 -21.87 7.90
N SER A 242 -9.66 -21.58 8.55
CA SER A 242 -10.82 -22.45 8.74
C SER A 242 -12.05 -21.59 9.01
N GLU A 243 -13.21 -21.97 8.47
CA GLU A 243 -14.45 -21.24 8.72
C GLU A 243 -15.03 -21.53 10.11
N ILE A 244 -14.68 -22.67 10.71
CA ILE A 244 -15.23 -23.12 11.99
C ILE A 244 -14.38 -22.61 13.15
N LEU A 245 -13.06 -22.66 13.00
CA LEU A 245 -12.13 -22.36 14.08
C LEU A 245 -11.97 -20.85 14.24
N ALA A 246 -12.51 -20.35 15.34
CA ALA A 246 -12.38 -18.97 15.78
C ALA A 246 -11.07 -18.74 16.54
N LYS A 247 -10.31 -17.72 16.16
CA LYS A 247 -9.00 -17.39 16.75
C LYS A 247 -9.00 -16.03 17.38
N ASP A 248 -8.20 -15.91 18.43
CA ASP A 248 -7.99 -14.67 19.14
C ASP A 248 -6.89 -13.88 18.42
N VAL A 249 -7.18 -12.62 18.16
CA VAL A 249 -6.38 -11.74 17.32
C VAL A 249 -6.19 -10.43 18.07
N LEU A 250 -4.92 -10.10 18.35
CA LEU A 250 -4.50 -8.83 18.95
C LEU A 250 -3.87 -7.96 17.87
N GLU A 251 -4.46 -6.81 17.60
CA GLU A 251 -4.07 -5.92 16.51
C GLU A 251 -4.04 -4.46 16.96
N TYR A 252 -3.10 -3.71 16.38
CA TYR A 252 -2.99 -2.27 16.57
C TYR A 252 -3.29 -1.58 15.24
N ILE A 253 -4.46 -0.97 15.15
CA ILE A 253 -4.96 -0.40 13.89
C ILE A 253 -4.87 1.11 13.97
N VAL A 254 -4.26 1.70 12.95
CA VAL A 254 -4.12 3.14 12.80
C VAL A 254 -5.26 3.65 11.93
N PHE A 255 -6.02 4.59 12.47
CA PHE A 255 -7.00 5.38 11.74
C PHE A 255 -6.42 6.75 11.45
N GLU A 256 -6.75 7.29 10.29
CA GLU A 256 -6.35 8.63 9.87
C GLU A 256 -7.56 9.43 9.42
N LYS A 257 -7.55 10.72 9.72
CA LYS A 257 -8.47 11.72 9.18
C LYS A 257 -7.69 12.96 8.79
N HIS A 258 -8.00 13.50 7.61
CA HIS A 258 -7.62 14.85 7.22
C HIS A 258 -8.52 15.83 7.99
N LEU A 259 -7.98 16.49 9.02
CA LEU A 259 -8.76 17.32 9.96
C LEU A 259 -9.19 18.64 9.32
N SER A 260 -8.35 19.21 8.46
CA SER A 260 -8.63 20.49 7.80
C SER A 260 -9.73 20.41 6.73
N ASN A 261 -10.07 19.20 6.28
CA ASN A 261 -11.15 18.97 5.35
C ASN A 261 -12.49 18.81 6.11
N LEU A 262 -13.46 19.65 5.77
CA LEU A 262 -14.83 19.60 6.30
C LEU A 262 -15.50 18.22 6.08
N TYR A 263 -15.23 17.59 4.94
CA TYR A 263 -15.78 16.27 4.60
C TYR A 263 -14.84 15.12 4.99
N GLY A 264 -13.80 15.41 5.78
CA GLY A 264 -12.85 14.42 6.26
C GLY A 264 -13.56 13.35 7.11
N THR A 265 -13.41 12.10 6.73
CA THR A 265 -13.87 10.96 7.52
C THR A 265 -12.67 10.20 8.09
N TRP A 266 -12.88 9.60 9.25
CA TRP A 266 -11.92 8.64 9.78
C TRP A 266 -11.88 7.42 8.85
N ARG A 267 -10.68 6.96 8.51
CA ARG A 267 -10.43 5.80 7.64
C ARG A 267 -9.27 4.97 8.17
N ILE A 268 -9.26 3.67 7.90
CA ILE A 268 -8.15 2.78 8.26
C ILE A 268 -6.94 3.14 7.40
N HIS A 269 -5.82 3.40 8.05
CA HIS A 269 -4.58 3.83 7.41
C HIS A 269 -3.48 2.78 7.41
N ASP A 270 -3.28 2.10 8.54
CA ASP A 270 -2.22 1.11 8.67
C ASP A 270 -2.51 0.11 9.80
N LYS A 271 -1.73 -0.96 9.82
CA LYS A 271 -1.71 -1.96 10.88
C LYS A 271 -0.30 -2.10 11.43
N ILE A 272 -0.14 -1.82 12.72
CA ILE A 272 1.12 -2.02 13.43
C ILE A 272 1.23 -3.49 13.84
N ILE A 273 2.31 -4.14 13.41
CA ILE A 273 2.65 -5.52 13.77
C ILE A 273 3.87 -5.45 14.70
N PRO A 274 3.74 -5.74 16.00
CA PRO A 274 4.89 -5.76 16.90
C PRO A 274 5.84 -6.91 16.55
N ASP A 275 7.14 -6.70 16.73
CA ASP A 275 8.18 -7.69 16.40
C ASP A 275 8.07 -8.98 17.21
N TRP A 276 7.57 -8.88 18.44
CA TRP A 276 7.36 -10.01 19.35
C TRP A 276 6.06 -10.80 19.07
N THR A 277 5.28 -10.42 18.06
CA THR A 277 4.06 -11.15 17.69
C THR A 277 4.42 -12.57 17.27
N ALA A 278 3.65 -13.55 17.74
CA ALA A 278 3.80 -14.93 17.26
C ALA A 278 3.69 -14.99 15.73
N PRO A 279 4.50 -15.81 15.06
CA PRO A 279 4.42 -15.96 13.61
C PRO A 279 3.03 -16.42 13.19
N LYS A 280 2.57 -15.94 12.05
CA LYS A 280 1.29 -16.36 11.46
C LYS A 280 1.34 -17.87 11.17
N GLU A 281 0.18 -18.51 11.24
CA GLU A 281 0.08 -19.91 10.90
C GLU A 281 0.56 -20.19 9.47
N PRO A 282 1.32 -21.27 9.27
CA PRO A 282 1.79 -21.64 7.94
C PRO A 282 0.62 -22.00 7.03
N SER A 283 0.80 -21.81 5.72
CA SER A 283 -0.13 -22.35 4.73
C SER A 283 -0.02 -23.87 4.68
N LYS A 284 -1.12 -24.55 4.32
CA LYS A 284 -1.10 -26.00 4.10
C LYS A 284 -0.26 -26.44 2.88
N LEU A 285 0.05 -25.50 1.99
CA LEU A 285 0.82 -25.74 0.77
C LEU A 285 2.32 -25.66 1.06
N THR A 286 3.07 -26.64 0.56
CA THR A 286 4.54 -26.65 0.56
C THR A 286 5.08 -25.81 -0.61
N LYS A 287 6.19 -25.10 -0.39
CA LYS A 287 6.89 -24.32 -1.43
C LYS A 287 8.33 -24.78 -1.55
N ILE A 288 8.84 -24.83 -2.77
CA ILE A 288 10.26 -25.08 -3.06
C ILE A 288 10.92 -23.70 -3.20
N MET A 289 12.02 -23.50 -2.47
CA MET A 289 12.85 -22.31 -2.63
C MET A 289 13.83 -22.58 -3.79
N PRO A 290 13.83 -21.78 -4.87
CA PRO A 290 14.81 -21.95 -5.93
C PRO A 290 16.21 -21.70 -5.38
N GLU A 291 17.19 -22.48 -5.84
CA GLU A 291 18.60 -22.25 -5.54
C GLU A 291 19.03 -20.89 -6.14
N PRO A 292 19.91 -20.14 -5.45
CA PRO A 292 20.41 -18.88 -5.99
C PRO A 292 21.14 -19.16 -7.32
N GLU A 293 20.73 -18.45 -8.38
CA GLU A 293 21.45 -18.52 -9.65
C GLU A 293 22.91 -18.11 -9.44
N PRO A 294 23.89 -18.82 -10.01
CA PRO A 294 25.29 -18.47 -9.84
C PRO A 294 25.53 -17.06 -10.39
N GLU A 295 26.12 -16.19 -9.58
CA GLU A 295 26.49 -14.84 -10.00
C GLU A 295 27.45 -14.95 -11.20
N ILE A 296 26.97 -14.54 -12.38
CA ILE A 296 27.82 -14.40 -13.55
C ILE A 296 28.75 -13.23 -13.24
N VAL A 297 29.99 -13.53 -12.84
CA VAL A 297 31.07 -12.56 -12.73
C VAL A 297 31.23 -11.92 -14.10
N LYS A 298 30.68 -10.71 -14.26
CA LYS A 298 30.95 -9.87 -15.42
C LYS A 298 32.42 -9.51 -15.32
N VAL A 299 33.27 -10.28 -16.01
CA VAL A 299 34.62 -9.85 -16.31
C VAL A 299 34.45 -8.51 -17.04
N GLU A 300 34.85 -7.44 -16.38
CA GLU A 300 34.98 -6.13 -17.00
C GLU A 300 36.02 -6.27 -18.09
N THR A 301 35.59 -6.62 -19.30
CA THR A 301 36.38 -6.34 -20.49
C THR A 301 36.49 -4.82 -20.54
N GLU A 302 37.68 -4.33 -20.20
CA GLU A 302 38.10 -2.95 -20.37
C GLU A 302 37.55 -2.43 -21.70
N ALA A 303 36.57 -1.53 -21.62
CA ALA A 303 36.07 -0.84 -22.78
C ALA A 303 37.23 0.03 -23.29
N GLU A 304 37.83 -0.35 -24.41
CA GLU A 304 38.70 0.52 -25.19
C GLU A 304 37.97 1.85 -25.36
N GLN A 305 38.56 2.91 -24.79
CA GLN A 305 38.09 4.27 -24.97
C GLN A 305 38.04 4.55 -26.47
N PRO A 306 36.89 4.97 -27.05
CA PRO A 306 36.91 5.40 -28.44
C PRO A 306 37.82 6.62 -28.52
N ALA A 307 38.85 6.52 -29.36
CA ALA A 307 39.81 7.57 -29.62
C ALA A 307 39.10 8.92 -29.79
N ILE A 308 39.46 9.88 -28.93
CA ILE A 308 39.12 11.29 -29.10
C ILE A 308 39.71 11.71 -30.44
N ALA A 309 38.86 12.03 -31.41
CA ALA A 309 39.30 12.62 -32.66
C ALA A 309 39.66 14.08 -32.39
N ASP A 310 40.95 14.39 -32.37
CA ASP A 310 41.46 15.76 -32.42
C ASP A 310 40.99 16.41 -33.73
N LYS A 311 40.22 17.50 -33.61
CA LYS A 311 40.25 18.70 -34.47
C LYS A 311 39.31 19.78 -33.97
#